data_AF-A0A438H7Z9-F1
#
_entry.id   AF-A0A438H7Z9-F1
#
_cell.length_a   1.000
_cell.length_b   1.000
_cell.length_c   1.000
_cell.angle_alpha   90.00
_cell.angle_beta   90.00
_cell.angle_gamma   90.00
#
_symmetry.space_group_name_H-M   'P 1'
#
loop_
_entity.id
_entity.type
_entity.pdbx_description
1 polymer ?
#
loop_
_entity_poly.entity_id
_entity_poly.type
_entity_poly.pdbx_seq_one_letter_code
_entity_poly.pdbx_strand_id
1 'polypeptide(L)'
;MWLRVEGFMDKFKEWWQSYSFRGEPSFVLAKKFQALKYDLKRWNKEALGNVTVRKDAALEKLDYWDSLERIGSLYEEDSAYLFVLVYLGRAK
;
A
#
# COMPACT_ATOMS: atom_id res chain seq x y z
N MET A 1 -4.15 2.68 -11.70
CA MET A 1 -4.17 3.30 -13.04
C MET A 1 -3.32 4.56 -13.00
N TRP A 2 -2.17 4.55 -13.66
CA TRP A 2 -1.14 5.61 -13.61
C TRP A 2 -1.62 6.99 -14.08
N LEU A 3 -2.61 7.04 -14.98
CA LEU A 3 -3.24 8.27 -15.46
C LEU A 3 -3.89 9.13 -14.36
N ARG A 4 -4.19 8.54 -13.20
CA ARG A 4 -4.80 9.22 -12.05
C ARG A 4 -3.79 9.62 -10.98
N VAL A 5 -2.50 9.35 -11.19
CA VAL A 5 -1.45 9.68 -10.23
C VAL A 5 -1.05 11.14 -10.46
N GLU A 6 -1.07 11.95 -9.40
CA GLU A 6 -0.58 13.33 -9.43
C GLU A 6 0.88 13.37 -9.88
N GLY A 7 1.24 14.36 -10.71
CA GLY A 7 2.58 14.45 -11.31
C GLY A 7 2.78 13.57 -12.55
N PHE A 8 1.73 12.96 -13.11
CA PHE A 8 1.78 12.24 -14.39
C PHE A 8 2.49 13.04 -15.49
N MET A 9 2.07 14.28 -15.68
CA MET A 9 2.61 15.15 -16.74
C MET A 9 4.08 15.50 -16.51
N ASP A 10 4.50 15.65 -15.25
CA ASP A 10 5.88 15.98 -14.92
C ASP A 10 6.79 14.77 -15.18
N LYS A 11 6.37 13.58 -14.74
CA LYS A 11 7.06 12.31 -15.02
C LYS A 11 7.17 12.04 -16.52
N PHE A 12 6.10 12.30 -17.26
CA PHE A 12 6.07 12.15 -18.71
C PHE A 12 7.08 13.07 -19.39
N LYS A 13 7.13 14.35 -19.00
CA LYS A 13 8.08 15.33 -19.53
C LYS A 13 9.52 14.92 -19.24
N GLU A 14 9.80 14.48 -18.02
CA GLU A 14 11.12 13.99 -17.60
C GLU A 14 11.61 12.85 -18.51
N TRP A 15 10.80 11.81 -18.69
CA TRP A 15 11.14 10.70 -19.57
C TRP A 15 11.29 11.15 -21.02
N TRP A 16 10.36 11.96 -21.53
CA TRP A 16 10.37 12.42 -22.91
C TRP A 16 11.65 13.21 -23.26
N GLN A 17 12.12 14.02 -22.32
CA GLN A 17 13.36 14.79 -22.44
C GLN A 17 14.61 13.90 -22.29
N SER A 18 14.57 12.87 -21.44
CA SER A 18 15.68 11.92 -21.28
C SER A 18 15.93 11.06 -22.52
N TYR A 19 14.91 10.82 -23.34
CA TYR A 19 15.03 9.99 -24.53
C TYR A 19 15.81 10.72 -25.63
N SER A 20 17.03 10.24 -25.89
CA SER A 20 17.87 10.71 -26.99
C SER A 20 18.13 9.55 -27.97
N PHE A 21 17.63 9.70 -29.19
CA PHE A 21 17.84 8.75 -30.28
C PHE A 21 18.30 9.51 -31.52
N ARG A 22 19.13 8.87 -32.35
CA ARG A 22 19.64 9.40 -33.62
C ARG A 22 19.01 8.64 -34.79
N GLY A 23 18.78 9.33 -35.90
CA GLY A 23 18.24 8.74 -37.13
C GLY A 23 17.17 9.61 -37.77
N GLU A 24 16.38 9.02 -38.67
CA GLU A 24 15.23 9.68 -39.29
C GLU A 24 14.21 10.13 -38.23
N PRO A 25 13.57 11.31 -38.37
CA PRO A 25 12.55 11.78 -37.44
C PRO A 25 11.47 10.73 -37.12
N SER A 26 11.02 9.98 -38.13
CA SER A 26 10.04 8.88 -37.99
C SER A 26 10.55 7.77 -37.06
N PHE A 27 11.81 7.37 -37.23
CA PHE A 27 12.45 6.35 -36.41
C PHE A 27 12.67 6.83 -34.97
N VAL A 28 13.16 8.07 -34.81
CA VAL A 28 13.39 8.69 -33.50
C VAL A 28 12.07 8.75 -32.72
N LEU A 29 10.99 9.16 -33.38
CA LEU A 29 9.67 9.22 -32.76
C LEU A 29 9.17 7.82 -32.36
N ALA A 30 9.29 6.82 -33.24
CA ALA A 30 8.91 5.44 -32.94
C ALA A 30 9.68 4.87 -31.75
N LYS A 31 10.99 5.16 -31.65
CA LYS A 31 11.82 4.75 -30.51
C LYS A 31 11.43 5.45 -29.21
N LYS A 32 11.12 6.75 -29.25
CA LYS A 32 10.57 7.46 -28.09
C LYS A 32 9.27 6.86 -27.58
N PHE A 33 8.34 6.53 -28.48
CA PHE A 33 7.09 5.87 -28.09
C PHE A 33 7.31 4.47 -27.53
N GLN A 34 8.25 3.70 -28.08
CA GLN A 34 8.61 2.38 -27.54
C GLN A 34 9.17 2.47 -26.11
N ALA A 35 10.10 3.40 -25.86
CA ALA A 35 10.66 3.61 -24.53
C ALA A 35 9.58 4.07 -23.53
N LEU A 36 8.77 5.04 -23.94
CA LEU A 36 7.66 5.56 -23.14
C LEU A 36 6.66 4.46 -22.77
N LYS A 37 6.29 3.60 -23.72
CA LYS A 37 5.39 2.46 -23.47
C LYS A 37 5.97 1.50 -22.42
N TYR A 38 7.28 1.28 -22.43
CA TYR A 38 7.95 0.42 -21.45
C TYR A 38 7.94 1.05 -20.05
N ASP A 39 8.33 2.32 -19.93
CA ASP A 39 8.36 3.03 -18.65
C ASP A 39 6.96 3.16 -18.04
N LEU A 40 5.93 3.43 -18.85
CA LEU A 40 4.53 3.41 -18.42
C LEU A 40 4.08 2.05 -17.90
N LYS A 41 4.53 0.96 -18.56
CA LYS A 41 4.19 -0.41 -18.11
C LYS A 41 4.86 -0.74 -16.78
N ARG A 42 6.13 -0.33 -16.59
CA ARG A 42 6.84 -0.49 -15.31
C ARG A 42 6.16 0.32 -14.21
N TRP A 43 5.89 1.59 -14.47
CA TRP A 43 5.29 2.47 -13.48
C TRP A 43 3.85 2.08 -13.14
N ASN A 44 3.07 1.53 -14.09
CA ASN A 44 1.76 0.97 -13.78
C ASN A 44 1.86 -0.20 -12.79
N LYS A 45 2.88 -1.06 -12.92
CA LYS A 45 3.12 -2.16 -11.97
C LYS A 45 3.55 -1.65 -10.60
N GLU A 46 4.43 -0.66 -10.54
CA GLU A 46 4.84 -0.04 -9.28
C GLU A 46 3.66 0.66 -8.60
N ALA A 47 2.87 1.44 -9.35
CA ALA A 47 1.72 2.16 -8.82
C ALA A 47 0.59 1.22 -8.38
N LEU A 48 0.29 0.16 -9.15
CA LEU A 48 -0.72 -0.84 -8.77
C LEU A 48 -0.22 -1.78 -7.66
N GLY A 49 1.03 -2.23 -7.74
CA GLY A 49 1.65 -3.10 -6.73
C GLY A 49 1.78 -2.40 -5.37
N ASN A 50 2.11 -1.11 -5.36
CA ASN A 50 2.12 -0.30 -4.15
C ASN A 50 0.70 -0.14 -3.56
N VAL A 51 -0.35 -0.10 -4.39
CA VAL A 51 -1.73 -0.09 -3.87
C VAL A 51 -2.09 -1.42 -3.20
N THR A 52 -1.68 -2.56 -3.74
CA THR A 52 -1.92 -3.87 -3.11
C THR A 52 -1.12 -4.01 -1.82
N VAL A 53 0.19 -3.72 -1.84
CA VAL A 53 1.05 -3.76 -0.65
C VAL A 53 0.57 -2.81 0.45
N ARG A 54 0.09 -1.61 0.10
CA ARG A 54 -0.49 -0.67 1.07
C ARG A 54 -1.81 -1.16 1.65
N LYS A 55 -2.62 -1.89 0.89
CA LYS A 55 -3.85 -2.52 1.41
C LYS A 55 -3.50 -3.64 2.37
N ASP A 56 -2.55 -4.50 2.02
CA ASP A 56 -2.12 -5.62 2.86
C ASP A 56 -1.50 -5.11 4.17
N ALA A 57 -0.65 -4.08 4.12
CA ALA A 57 -0.09 -3.45 5.31
C ALA A 57 -1.15 -2.74 6.17
N ALA A 58 -2.20 -2.17 5.55
CA ALA A 58 -3.32 -1.59 6.30
C ALA A 58 -4.18 -2.67 6.97
N LEU A 59 -4.37 -3.82 6.31
CA LEU A 59 -5.07 -4.98 6.87
C LEU A 59 -4.28 -5.61 8.01
N GLU A 60 -2.97 -5.80 7.87
CA GLU A 60 -2.10 -6.29 8.93
C GLU A 60 -2.12 -5.37 10.16
N LYS A 61 -2.09 -4.05 9.92
CA LYS A 61 -2.21 -3.07 10.99
C LYS A 61 -3.57 -3.17 11.69
N LEU A 62 -4.66 -3.36 10.94
CA LEU A 62 -6.01 -3.53 11.50
C LEU A 62 -6.11 -4.82 12.34
N ASP A 63 -5.59 -5.94 11.83
CA ASP A 63 -5.56 -7.23 12.53
C ASP A 63 -4.73 -7.17 13.83
N TYR A 64 -3.67 -6.37 13.85
CA TYR A 64 -2.90 -6.08 15.06
C TYR A 64 -3.73 -5.34 16.13
N TRP A 65 -4.51 -4.32 15.74
CA TRP A 65 -5.38 -3.61 16.68
C TRP A 65 -6.53 -4.50 17.19
N ASP A 66 -7.18 -5.26 16.31
CA ASP A 66 -8.23 -6.23 16.67
C ASP A 66 -7.69 -7.28 17.67
N SER A 67 -6.46 -7.74 17.46
CA SER A 67 -5.82 -8.69 18.37
C SER A 67 -5.53 -8.09 19.74
N LEU A 68 -5.11 -6.83 19.81
CA LEU A 68 -4.89 -6.12 21.08
C LEU A 68 -6.20 -5.89 21.83
N GLU A 69 -7.27 -5.51 21.13
CA GLU A 69 -8.59 -5.33 21.73
C GLU A 69 -9.13 -6.64 22.31
N ARG A 70 -8.99 -7.74 21.55
CA ARG A 70 -9.38 -9.08 22.04
C ARG A 70 -8.59 -9.50 23.27
N ILE A 71 -7.28 -9.23 23.31
CA ILE A 71 -6.45 -9.52 24.48
C ILE A 71 -6.89 -8.66 25.67
N GLY A 72 -7.15 -7.36 25.47
CA GLY A 72 -7.66 -6.46 26.51
C GLY A 72 -9.01 -6.90 27.10
N SER A 73 -9.94 -7.32 26.24
CA SER A 73 -11.26 -7.83 26.64
C SER A 73 -11.15 -9.13 27.44
N LEU A 74 -10.22 -10.02 27.09
CA LEU A 74 -9.98 -11.27 27.83
C LEU A 74 -9.43 -11.00 29.23
N TYR A 75 -8.57 -9.99 29.40
CA TYR A 75 -8.08 -9.60 30.72
C TYR A 75 -9.16 -8.95 31.60
N GLU A 76 -10.08 -8.18 31.03
CA GLU A 76 -11.22 -7.62 31.79
C GLU A 76 -12.19 -8.69 32.26
N GLU A 77 -12.52 -9.67 31.41
CA GLU A 77 -13.39 -10.78 31.78
C GLU A 77 -12.73 -11.66 32.85
N ASP A 78 -11.48 -12.10 32.66
CA ASP A 78 -10.75 -12.92 33.66
C ASP A 78 -10.53 -12.17 34.97
N SER A 79 -10.27 -10.86 34.93
CA SER A 79 -10.17 -10.03 36.13
C SER A 79 -11.52 -9.86 36.82
N ALA A 80 -12.64 -9.78 36.09
CA ALA A 80 -13.98 -9.75 36.65
C ALA A 80 -14.35 -11.09 37.31
N TYR A 81 -14.00 -12.23 36.71
CA TYR A 81 -14.20 -13.55 37.31
C TYR A 81 -13.36 -13.74 38.58
N LEU A 82 -12.08 -13.35 38.56
CA LEU A 82 -11.23 -13.39 39.75
C LEU A 82 -11.74 -12.44 40.85
N PHE A 83 -12.22 -11.25 40.49
CA PHE A 83 -12.81 -10.32 41.44
C PHE A 83 -14.10 -10.89 42.05
N VAL A 84 -15.00 -11.46 41.24
CA VAL A 84 -16.21 -12.14 41.72
C VAL A 84 -15.86 -13.31 42.64
N LEU A 85 -14.91 -14.17 42.28
CA LEU A 85 -14.52 -15.34 43.09
C LEU A 85 -13.80 -14.95 44.39
N VAL A 86 -12.94 -13.94 44.37
CA VAL A 86 -12.20 -13.48 45.56
C VAL A 86 -13.12 -12.73 46.55
N TYR A 87 -14.08 -11.94 46.05
CA TYR A 87 -14.94 -11.14 46.90
C TYR A 87 -16.22 -11.87 47.34
N LEU A 88 -16.85 -12.70 46.48
CA LEU A 88 -18.03 -13.49 46.86
C LEU A 88 -17.68 -14.85 47.48
N GLY A 89 -16.53 -15.42 47.18
CA GLY A 89 -16.07 -16.70 47.76
C GLY A 89 -15.58 -16.58 49.21
N ARG A 90 -15.40 -15.36 49.72
CA ARG A 90 -15.01 -15.09 51.13
C ARG A 90 -16.21 -14.92 52.07
N ALA A 91 -17.43 -14.98 51.53
CA ALA A 91 -18.69 -14.95 52.28
C ALA A 91 -19.28 -16.37 52.38
N LYS A 92 -18.61 -17.27 53.11
CA LYS A 92 -19.22 -18.50 53.61
C LYS A 92 -18.51 -18.98 54.87
#